data_AF-E6SWU0-F1
#
_entry.id   AF-E6SWU0-F1
#
_cell.length_a   1.000
_cell.length_b   1.000
_cell.length_c   1.000
_cell.angle_alpha   90.00
_cell.angle_beta   90.00
_cell.angle_gamma   90.00
#
_symmetry.space_group_name_H-M   'P 1'
#
loop_
_entity.id
_entity.type
_entity.pdbx_description
1 polymer ?
#
loop_
_entity_poly.entity_id
_entity_poly.type
_entity_poly.pdbx_seq_one_letter_code
_entity_poly.pdbx_strand_id
1 'polypeptide(L)'
;MINFDEYIQQGEPQKREKGYAWQTAIGLQAVDGLKPSEYLIETARKHIEGDITIDEVQQLIKSYYDSKDVRTEKDSDTEEADKVSANIAKLLNERSFAFTVAGLTAIHRRIFDGVFKFAGRIRDYNITKKEWVLRGDTVLYVSAEDLHRAIEYDLEQEKNFSYKGLSLDEVVEHIAKFVSNLWQIHPFGEGNTRTTAVFAIKYLRSIGFDVNNDLFAEHSWYFRNALVRANYRNVRKGIEPDMRFLNLFFRNLMMDERNELKNRYMVVNLPSEMADEHTPISTRQASDKHPTSLMEINMLIKVLAEQQLSIKDMLAAMQLKDRENFMANYLNPAIKEGFVTMLYPDKPRHPRQKYLLTVKGLAVYNSK
;
A
#
# COMPACT_ATOMS: atom_id res chain seq x y z
N MET A 1 23.59 0.68 -7.32
CA MET A 1 22.23 0.10 -7.44
C MET A 1 22.43 -1.39 -7.64
N ILE A 2 22.04 -2.20 -6.66
CA ILE A 2 21.99 -3.66 -6.84
C ILE A 2 20.77 -3.89 -7.72
N ASN A 3 20.99 -4.13 -9.01
CA ASN A 3 19.88 -4.22 -9.93
C ASN A 3 20.06 -5.42 -10.85
N PHE A 4 19.06 -6.32 -10.81
CA PHE A 4 18.94 -7.46 -11.69
C PHE A 4 18.21 -7.09 -12.99
N ASP A 5 17.97 -5.79 -13.24
CA ASP A 5 17.36 -5.23 -14.45
C ASP A 5 17.94 -5.80 -15.75
N GLU A 6 19.24 -6.07 -15.81
CA GLU A 6 19.87 -6.65 -17.00
C GLU A 6 19.26 -8.02 -17.37
N TYR A 7 18.94 -8.83 -16.35
CA TYR A 7 18.28 -10.13 -16.52
C TYR A 7 16.80 -10.00 -16.86
N ILE A 8 16.17 -8.93 -16.37
CA ILE A 8 14.74 -8.69 -16.56
C ILE A 8 14.45 -8.14 -17.97
N GLN A 9 15.31 -7.26 -18.47
CA GLN A 9 15.11 -6.59 -19.75
C GLN A 9 15.57 -7.44 -20.95
N GLN A 10 16.60 -8.29 -20.77
CA GLN A 10 17.28 -8.98 -21.88
C GLN A 10 17.45 -10.49 -21.68
N GLY A 11 16.99 -11.06 -20.55
CA GLY A 11 17.16 -12.47 -20.23
C GLY A 11 16.12 -13.39 -20.88
N GLU A 12 16.48 -14.66 -21.02
CA GLU A 12 15.54 -15.74 -21.33
C GLU A 12 14.43 -15.82 -20.26
N PRO A 13 13.22 -16.33 -20.59
CA PRO A 13 12.07 -16.32 -19.66
C PRO A 13 12.38 -16.84 -18.26
N GLN A 14 13.15 -17.93 -18.14
CA GLN A 14 13.55 -18.50 -16.85
C GLN A 14 14.50 -17.59 -16.06
N LYS A 15 15.43 -16.91 -16.73
CA LYS A 15 16.35 -15.95 -16.07
C LYS A 15 15.59 -14.72 -15.59
N ARG A 16 14.61 -14.26 -16.38
CA ARG A 16 13.72 -13.15 -16.01
C ARG A 16 12.87 -13.50 -14.78
N GLU A 17 12.25 -14.68 -14.74
CA GLU A 17 11.49 -15.15 -13.56
C GLU A 17 12.36 -15.18 -12.29
N LYS A 18 13.58 -15.76 -12.38
CA LYS A 18 14.53 -15.77 -11.27
C LYS A 18 14.97 -14.37 -10.86
N GLY A 19 15.22 -13.49 -11.83
CA GLY A 19 15.58 -12.09 -11.60
C GLY A 19 14.52 -11.36 -10.79
N TYR A 20 13.25 -11.46 -11.20
CA TYR A 20 12.13 -10.90 -10.44
C TYR A 20 12.03 -11.48 -9.04
N ALA A 21 12.14 -12.80 -8.88
CA ALA A 21 12.07 -13.44 -7.57
C ALA A 21 13.16 -12.92 -6.62
N TRP A 22 14.40 -12.77 -7.10
CA TRP A 22 15.50 -12.23 -6.31
C TRP A 22 15.37 -10.75 -5.99
N GLN A 23 14.98 -9.92 -6.97
CA GLN A 23 14.78 -8.49 -6.77
C GLN A 23 13.73 -8.23 -5.70
N THR A 24 12.59 -8.90 -5.79
CA THR A 24 11.55 -8.85 -4.76
C THR A 24 12.03 -9.34 -3.41
N ALA A 25 12.70 -10.50 -3.37
CA ALA A 25 13.17 -11.08 -2.12
C ALA A 25 14.13 -10.14 -1.38
N ILE A 26 15.05 -9.49 -2.11
CA ILE A 26 16.01 -8.54 -1.56
C ILE A 26 15.32 -7.24 -1.15
N GLY A 27 14.46 -6.66 -2.00
CA GLY A 27 13.81 -5.38 -1.69
C GLY A 27 12.83 -5.46 -0.52
N LEU A 28 12.24 -6.63 -0.28
CA LEU A 28 11.39 -6.89 0.90
C LEU A 28 12.16 -6.80 2.23
N GLN A 29 13.49 -6.90 2.25
CA GLN A 29 14.26 -6.74 3.50
C GLN A 29 14.27 -5.29 4.00
N ALA A 30 14.10 -4.31 3.10
CA ALA A 30 14.06 -2.89 3.47
C ALA A 30 12.84 -2.52 4.34
N VAL A 31 11.81 -3.38 4.43
CA VAL A 31 10.68 -3.23 5.36
C VAL A 31 11.15 -3.02 6.79
N ASP A 32 12.17 -3.77 7.19
CA ASP A 32 12.76 -3.74 8.53
C ASP A 32 14.11 -2.99 8.55
N GLY A 33 14.41 -2.24 7.48
CA GLY A 33 15.67 -1.50 7.34
C GLY A 33 16.91 -2.38 7.11
N LEU A 34 16.71 -3.68 6.88
CA LEU A 34 17.78 -4.65 6.70
C LEU A 34 18.39 -4.52 5.30
N LYS A 35 19.68 -4.85 5.19
CA LYS A 35 20.43 -4.81 3.94
C LYS A 35 21.16 -6.14 3.74
N PRO A 36 21.01 -6.78 2.57
CA PRO A 36 21.76 -7.98 2.26
C PRO A 36 23.25 -7.68 2.04
N SER A 37 24.06 -8.73 2.16
CA SER A 37 25.49 -8.70 1.88
C SER A 37 25.77 -8.68 0.37
N GLU A 38 26.96 -8.22 0.00
CA GLU A 38 27.45 -8.35 -1.38
C GLU A 38 27.59 -9.82 -1.79
N TYR A 39 27.95 -10.69 -0.84
CA TYR A 39 28.05 -12.14 -1.04
C TYR A 39 26.71 -12.75 -1.50
N LEU A 40 25.59 -12.33 -0.90
CA LEU A 40 24.27 -12.72 -1.37
C LEU A 40 24.04 -12.30 -2.82
N ILE A 41 24.38 -11.06 -3.18
CA ILE A 41 24.14 -10.52 -4.51
C ILE A 41 24.91 -11.32 -5.57
N GLU A 42 26.18 -11.62 -5.32
CA GLU A 42 26.99 -12.46 -6.20
C GLU A 42 26.44 -13.88 -6.32
N THR A 43 25.99 -14.46 -5.20
CA THR A 43 25.42 -15.80 -5.17
C THR A 43 24.06 -15.86 -5.90
N ALA A 44 23.25 -14.81 -5.78
CA ALA A 44 22.00 -14.65 -6.52
C ALA A 44 22.23 -14.59 -8.03
N ARG A 45 23.27 -13.86 -8.49
CA ARG A 45 23.65 -13.81 -9.91
C ARG A 45 23.97 -15.20 -10.46
N LYS A 46 24.81 -15.98 -9.76
CA LYS A 46 25.12 -17.38 -10.14
C LYS A 46 23.86 -18.24 -10.25
N HIS A 47 22.90 -18.08 -9.33
CA HIS A 47 21.62 -18.80 -9.41
C HIS A 47 20.76 -18.37 -10.61
N ILE A 48 20.72 -17.06 -10.92
CA ILE A 48 20.01 -16.52 -12.09
C ILE A 48 20.63 -17.07 -13.38
N GLU A 49 21.95 -17.11 -13.47
CA GLU A 49 22.67 -17.66 -14.63
C GLU A 49 22.47 -19.17 -14.80
N GLY A 50 22.19 -19.88 -13.70
CA GLY A 50 22.02 -21.33 -13.68
C GLY A 50 23.28 -22.10 -13.29
N ASP A 51 24.31 -21.40 -12.81
CA ASP A 51 25.57 -22.01 -12.35
C ASP A 51 25.41 -22.83 -11.07
N ILE A 52 24.43 -22.45 -10.25
CA ILE A 52 24.07 -23.11 -8.99
C ILE A 52 22.55 -23.19 -8.84
N THR A 53 22.09 -24.17 -8.09
CA THR A 53 20.71 -24.35 -7.67
C THR A 53 20.37 -23.47 -6.47
N ILE A 54 19.07 -23.22 -6.23
CA ILE A 54 18.63 -22.47 -5.06
C ILE A 54 18.98 -23.14 -3.73
N ASP A 55 19.09 -24.47 -3.71
CA ASP A 55 19.50 -25.23 -2.52
C ASP A 55 20.99 -25.03 -2.21
N GLU A 56 21.83 -24.99 -3.25
CA GLU A 56 23.25 -24.64 -3.12
C GLU A 56 23.43 -23.20 -2.64
N VAL A 57 22.61 -22.24 -3.11
CA VAL A 57 22.60 -20.87 -2.59
C VAL A 57 22.37 -20.86 -1.07
N GLN A 58 21.35 -21.58 -0.59
CA GLN A 58 21.04 -21.64 0.85
C GLN A 58 22.19 -22.24 1.66
N GLN A 59 22.85 -23.30 1.14
CA GLN A 59 24.00 -23.93 1.79
C GLN A 59 25.24 -23.01 1.80
N LEU A 60 25.49 -22.28 0.72
CA LEU A 60 26.59 -21.32 0.61
C LEU A 60 26.41 -20.17 1.60
N ILE A 61 25.22 -19.57 1.67
CA ILE A 61 24.90 -18.51 2.64
C ILE A 61 25.07 -19.04 4.07
N LYS A 62 24.55 -20.23 4.37
CA LYS A 62 24.71 -20.83 5.70
C LYS A 62 26.20 -20.99 6.06
N SER A 63 26.99 -21.58 5.16
CA SER A 63 28.42 -21.82 5.37
C SER A 63 29.20 -20.50 5.55
N TYR A 64 28.85 -19.48 4.78
CA TYR A 64 29.45 -18.14 4.88
C TYR A 64 29.31 -17.56 6.30
N TYR A 65 28.14 -17.68 6.94
CA TYR A 65 27.93 -17.18 8.30
C TYR A 65 28.43 -18.14 9.39
N ASP A 66 28.43 -19.45 9.15
CA ASP A 66 28.98 -20.44 10.08
C ASP A 66 30.51 -20.32 10.21
N SER A 67 31.20 -19.85 9.16
CA SER A 67 32.66 -19.62 9.17
C SER A 67 33.13 -18.34 9.88
N LYS A 68 32.22 -17.47 10.34
CA LYS A 68 32.59 -16.22 11.02
C LYS A 68 32.86 -16.47 12.50
N ASP A 69 34.11 -16.27 12.93
CA ASP A 69 34.57 -16.47 14.32
C ASP A 69 34.01 -15.42 15.31
N VAL A 70 33.71 -14.20 14.85
CA VAL A 70 33.14 -13.11 15.66
C VAL A 70 31.89 -12.58 14.99
N ARG A 71 30.76 -12.60 15.70
CA ARG A 71 29.46 -12.10 15.21
C ARG A 71 29.09 -10.78 15.90
N THR A 72 28.83 -9.75 15.12
CA THR A 72 28.26 -8.48 15.59
C THR A 72 26.74 -8.44 15.40
N GLU A 73 26.03 -7.51 16.04
CA GLU A 73 24.59 -7.30 15.79
C GLU A 73 24.32 -6.99 14.31
N LYS A 74 25.18 -6.17 13.68
CA LYS A 74 25.08 -5.88 12.24
C LYS A 74 25.27 -7.12 11.37
N ASP A 75 26.10 -8.07 11.80
CA ASP A 75 26.22 -9.36 11.11
C ASP A 75 24.93 -10.17 11.22
N SER A 76 24.22 -10.10 12.35
CA SER A 76 22.92 -10.78 12.54
C SER A 76 21.83 -10.21 11.63
N ASP A 77 21.74 -8.88 11.51
CA ASP A 77 20.77 -8.21 10.62
C ASP A 77 21.03 -8.55 9.15
N THR A 78 22.31 -8.58 8.76
CA THR A 78 22.72 -8.94 7.39
C THR A 78 22.49 -10.43 7.12
N GLU A 79 22.78 -11.30 8.11
CA GLU A 79 22.52 -12.75 8.05
C GLU A 79 21.03 -13.04 7.87
N GLU A 80 20.16 -12.35 8.61
CA GLU A 80 18.71 -12.42 8.41
C GLU A 80 18.35 -12.00 6.98
N ALA A 81 18.80 -10.83 6.52
CA ALA A 81 18.48 -10.33 5.19
C ALA A 81 18.85 -11.34 4.09
N ASP A 82 20.03 -11.95 4.19
CA ASP A 82 20.53 -12.92 3.22
C ASP A 82 19.72 -14.21 3.21
N LYS A 83 19.54 -14.82 4.38
CA LYS A 83 18.80 -16.08 4.52
C LYS A 83 17.34 -15.91 4.10
N VAL A 84 16.69 -14.84 4.58
CA VAL A 84 15.29 -14.56 4.26
C VAL A 84 15.13 -14.28 2.77
N SER A 85 16.06 -13.55 2.14
CA SER A 85 16.02 -13.31 0.69
C SER A 85 16.13 -14.61 -0.11
N ALA A 86 17.08 -15.48 0.21
CA ALA A 86 17.19 -16.78 -0.45
C ALA A 86 15.93 -17.64 -0.29
N ASN A 87 15.35 -17.64 0.92
CA ASN A 87 14.13 -18.37 1.22
C ASN A 87 12.91 -17.82 0.44
N ILE A 88 12.76 -16.50 0.35
CA ILE A 88 11.69 -15.86 -0.43
C ILE A 88 11.89 -16.14 -1.92
N ALA A 89 13.10 -16.00 -2.45
CA ALA A 89 13.39 -16.27 -3.86
C ALA A 89 13.03 -17.72 -4.24
N LYS A 90 13.37 -18.69 -3.40
CA LYS A 90 12.95 -20.09 -3.54
C LYS A 90 11.43 -20.21 -3.60
N LEU A 91 10.75 -19.61 -2.63
CA LEU A 91 9.30 -19.71 -2.48
C LEU A 91 8.54 -19.04 -3.64
N LEU A 92 9.02 -17.91 -4.16
CA LEU A 92 8.38 -17.19 -5.28
C LEU A 92 8.51 -17.91 -6.63
N ASN A 93 9.53 -18.76 -6.80
CA ASN A 93 9.71 -19.59 -7.99
C ASN A 93 8.88 -20.90 -7.96
N GLU A 94 8.25 -21.22 -6.83
CA GLU A 94 7.37 -22.39 -6.72
C GLU A 94 5.93 -22.07 -7.13
N ARG A 95 5.32 -22.98 -7.88
CA ARG A 95 3.92 -22.87 -8.34
C ARG A 95 2.89 -23.26 -7.29
N SER A 96 3.28 -23.99 -6.25
CA SER A 96 2.36 -24.39 -5.19
C SER A 96 1.96 -23.21 -4.32
N PHE A 97 0.67 -23.16 -3.98
CA PHE A 97 0.10 -22.21 -3.04
C PHE A 97 -1.08 -22.84 -2.31
N ALA A 98 -1.15 -22.65 -0.99
CA ALA A 98 -2.25 -23.11 -0.17
C ALA A 98 -2.94 -21.89 0.44
N PHE A 99 -4.17 -21.61 0.00
CA PHE A 99 -4.98 -20.50 0.52
C PHE A 99 -5.72 -20.92 1.80
N THR A 100 -4.96 -21.13 2.88
CA THR A 100 -5.45 -21.62 4.19
C THR A 100 -4.57 -21.08 5.32
N VAL A 101 -5.03 -21.22 6.58
CA VAL A 101 -4.21 -20.91 7.77
C VAL A 101 -2.89 -21.69 7.76
N ALA A 102 -2.93 -22.97 7.38
CA ALA A 102 -1.74 -23.82 7.24
C ALA A 102 -0.79 -23.30 6.15
N GLY A 103 -1.34 -22.78 5.05
CA GLY A 103 -0.54 -22.16 4.00
C GLY A 103 0.14 -20.86 4.44
N LEU A 104 -0.58 -19.97 5.13
CA LEU A 104 -0.01 -18.72 5.67
C LEU A 104 1.12 -19.00 6.67
N THR A 105 0.89 -19.91 7.62
CA THR A 105 1.90 -20.34 8.60
C THR A 105 3.07 -21.08 7.95
N ALA A 106 2.84 -21.88 6.91
CA ALA A 106 3.90 -22.51 6.13
C ALA A 106 4.75 -21.49 5.36
N ILE A 107 4.15 -20.43 4.79
CA ILE A 107 4.89 -19.34 4.16
C ILE A 107 5.81 -18.69 5.19
N HIS A 108 5.29 -18.28 6.35
CA HIS A 108 6.13 -17.71 7.40
C HIS A 108 7.24 -18.67 7.85
N ARG A 109 6.92 -19.95 8.07
CA ARG A 109 7.90 -20.97 8.45
C ARG A 109 9.06 -21.02 7.46
N ARG A 110 8.75 -21.02 6.17
CA ARG A 110 9.73 -21.17 5.09
C ARG A 110 10.55 -19.91 4.85
N ILE A 111 9.93 -18.74 4.96
CA ILE A 111 10.62 -17.44 4.84
C ILE A 111 11.70 -17.32 5.94
N PHE A 112 11.36 -17.72 7.17
CA PHE A 112 12.21 -17.50 8.35
C PHE A 112 12.90 -18.79 8.86
N ASP A 113 12.96 -19.84 8.05
CA ASP A 113 13.67 -21.06 8.39
C ASP A 113 15.17 -20.77 8.57
N GLY A 114 15.75 -21.28 9.64
CA GLY A 114 17.14 -20.99 10.02
C GLY A 114 17.42 -19.55 10.49
N VAL A 115 16.36 -18.75 10.72
CA VAL A 115 16.41 -17.36 11.22
C VAL A 115 15.66 -17.25 12.54
N PHE A 116 14.35 -17.55 12.55
CA PHE A 116 13.53 -17.48 13.77
C PHE A 116 13.25 -18.87 14.34
N LYS A 117 13.50 -19.06 15.64
CA LYS A 117 13.12 -20.30 16.35
C LYS A 117 11.61 -20.54 16.36
N PHE A 118 10.82 -19.47 16.23
CA PHE A 118 9.36 -19.51 16.18
C PHE A 118 8.81 -19.48 14.75
N ALA A 119 9.63 -19.68 13.71
CA ALA A 119 9.17 -19.60 12.33
C ALA A 119 7.92 -20.50 12.09
N GLY A 120 6.81 -19.87 11.70
CA GLY A 120 5.53 -20.53 11.42
C GLY A 120 4.62 -20.72 12.63
N ARG A 121 5.05 -20.33 13.83
CA ARG A 121 4.24 -20.39 15.05
C ARG A 121 3.45 -19.10 15.20
N ILE A 122 2.13 -19.23 15.29
CA ILE A 122 1.24 -18.14 15.67
C ILE A 122 1.54 -17.79 17.13
N ARG A 123 1.65 -16.49 17.45
CA ARG A 123 1.99 -16.00 18.79
C ARG A 123 0.88 -16.29 19.80
N ASP A 124 1.25 -16.53 21.05
CA ASP A 124 0.36 -16.74 22.18
C ASP A 124 0.32 -15.51 23.14
N TYR A 125 0.88 -14.38 22.70
CA TYR A 125 0.92 -13.12 23.44
C TYR A 125 0.47 -11.93 22.57
N ASN A 126 -0.01 -10.87 23.21
CA ASN A 126 -0.41 -9.64 22.55
C ASN A 126 0.80 -8.75 22.22
N ILE A 127 0.69 -7.97 21.14
CA ILE A 127 1.76 -7.10 20.67
C ILE A 127 1.27 -5.67 20.46
N THR A 128 2.20 -4.74 20.52
CA THR A 128 2.04 -3.35 20.12
C THR A 128 3.28 -2.92 19.36
N LYS A 129 3.12 -2.17 18.28
CA LYS A 129 4.25 -1.64 17.49
C LYS A 129 4.12 -0.15 17.32
N LYS A 130 5.17 0.59 17.66
CA LYS A 130 5.22 2.04 17.44
C LYS A 130 5.45 2.32 15.97
N GLU A 131 4.61 3.16 15.40
CA GLU A 131 4.60 3.41 13.98
C GLU A 131 5.07 4.83 13.67
N TRP A 132 6.13 4.97 12.86
CA TRP A 132 6.68 6.28 12.47
C TRP A 132 5.61 7.15 11.79
N VAL A 133 4.87 6.58 10.84
CA VAL A 133 3.76 7.27 10.15
C VAL A 133 2.63 7.71 11.08
N LEU A 134 2.54 7.12 12.28
CA LEU A 134 1.57 7.48 13.31
C LEU A 134 2.16 8.32 14.44
N ARG A 135 3.40 8.81 14.30
CA ARG A 135 4.15 9.55 15.33
C ARG A 135 4.30 8.76 16.64
N GLY A 136 4.59 7.47 16.51
CA GLY A 136 4.83 6.55 17.63
C GLY A 136 3.57 5.95 18.25
N ASP A 137 2.39 6.25 17.71
CA ASP A 137 1.15 5.52 18.02
C ASP A 137 1.18 4.11 17.41
N THR A 138 0.18 3.30 17.71
CA THR A 138 0.13 1.89 17.29
C THR A 138 -1.20 1.53 16.62
N VAL A 139 -1.15 0.60 15.68
CA VAL A 139 -2.34 -0.09 15.17
C VAL A 139 -2.80 -1.09 16.23
N LEU A 140 -4.12 -1.26 16.37
CA LEU A 140 -4.67 -2.35 17.18
C LEU A 140 -4.61 -3.66 16.38
N TYR A 141 -3.82 -4.60 16.89
CA TYR A 141 -3.72 -5.95 16.35
C TYR A 141 -4.64 -6.91 17.10
N VAL A 142 -4.97 -8.03 16.46
CA VAL A 142 -5.86 -9.05 17.03
C VAL A 142 -5.25 -9.69 18.28
N SER A 143 -6.09 -9.99 19.27
CA SER A 143 -5.69 -10.66 20.51
C SER A 143 -5.12 -12.04 20.22
N ALA A 144 -4.15 -12.51 21.02
CA ALA A 144 -3.55 -13.84 20.83
C ALA A 144 -4.58 -14.98 20.82
N GLU A 145 -5.63 -14.87 21.65
CA GLU A 145 -6.68 -15.89 21.80
C GLU A 145 -7.57 -16.04 20.55
N ASP A 146 -7.64 -15.00 19.72
CA ASP A 146 -8.52 -14.95 18.55
C ASP A 146 -7.79 -15.11 17.21
N LEU A 147 -6.45 -15.17 17.20
CA LEU A 147 -5.65 -15.15 15.96
C LEU A 147 -6.05 -16.22 14.96
N HIS A 148 -6.13 -17.48 15.40
CA HIS A 148 -6.49 -18.58 14.51
C HIS A 148 -7.86 -18.38 13.87
N ARG A 149 -8.87 -17.99 14.67
CA ARG A 149 -10.23 -17.75 14.21
C ARG A 149 -10.31 -16.54 13.27
N ALA A 150 -9.54 -15.48 13.54
CA ALA A 150 -9.49 -14.30 12.68
C ALA A 150 -8.89 -14.61 11.30
N ILE A 151 -7.79 -15.37 11.23
CA ILE A 151 -7.18 -15.76 9.94
C ILE A 151 -8.16 -16.63 9.15
N GLU A 152 -8.75 -17.62 9.79
CA GLU A 152 -9.71 -18.53 9.15
C GLU A 152 -10.92 -17.77 8.61
N TYR A 153 -11.47 -16.83 9.40
CA TYR A 153 -12.57 -15.99 8.98
C TYR A 153 -12.24 -15.17 7.73
N ASP A 154 -11.14 -14.41 7.74
CA ASP A 154 -10.77 -13.54 6.62
C ASP A 154 -10.47 -14.34 5.34
N LEU A 155 -9.79 -15.49 5.46
CA LEU A 155 -9.54 -16.37 4.33
C LEU A 155 -10.84 -16.99 3.78
N GLU A 156 -11.76 -17.40 4.63
CA GLU A 156 -13.02 -17.99 4.18
C GLU A 156 -13.94 -16.93 3.54
N GLN A 157 -13.95 -15.69 4.03
CA GLN A 157 -14.65 -14.58 3.36
C GLN A 157 -14.10 -14.36 1.96
N GLU A 158 -12.78 -14.30 1.80
CA GLU A 158 -12.14 -14.08 0.51
C GLU A 158 -12.35 -15.23 -0.47
N LYS A 159 -12.24 -16.47 0.01
CA LYS A 159 -12.46 -17.68 -0.79
C LYS A 159 -13.88 -17.76 -1.36
N ASN A 160 -14.86 -17.23 -0.64
CA ASN A 160 -16.27 -17.19 -1.07
C ASN A 160 -16.62 -15.94 -1.89
N PHE A 161 -15.69 -14.99 -2.04
CA PHE A 161 -15.91 -13.79 -2.82
C PHE A 161 -15.84 -14.06 -4.32
N SER A 162 -16.75 -13.47 -5.09
CA SER A 162 -16.78 -13.58 -6.55
C SER A 162 -16.32 -12.29 -7.21
N TYR A 163 -15.20 -12.35 -7.92
CA TYR A 163 -14.70 -11.26 -8.76
C TYR A 163 -15.46 -11.06 -10.08
N LYS A 164 -16.40 -11.96 -10.42
CA LYS A 164 -17.12 -11.93 -11.69
C LYS A 164 -17.95 -10.64 -11.83
N GLY A 165 -17.73 -9.93 -12.92
CA GLY A 165 -18.51 -8.73 -13.29
C GLY A 165 -18.04 -7.44 -12.63
N LEU A 166 -16.99 -7.49 -11.81
CA LEU A 166 -16.37 -6.31 -11.22
C LEU A 166 -15.45 -5.63 -12.24
N SER A 167 -15.38 -4.31 -12.15
CA SER A 167 -14.33 -3.50 -12.78
C SER A 167 -12.98 -3.75 -12.12
N LEU A 168 -11.88 -3.47 -12.84
CA LEU A 168 -10.54 -3.64 -12.28
C LEU A 168 -10.28 -2.73 -11.07
N ASP A 169 -10.93 -1.56 -11.02
CA ASP A 169 -10.89 -0.66 -9.87
C ASP A 169 -11.50 -1.31 -8.62
N GLU A 170 -12.69 -1.90 -8.74
CA GLU A 170 -13.36 -2.62 -7.65
C GLU A 170 -12.55 -3.83 -7.18
N VAL A 171 -11.93 -4.56 -8.12
CA VAL A 171 -11.04 -5.69 -7.82
C VAL A 171 -9.84 -5.22 -7.01
N VAL A 172 -9.19 -4.12 -7.39
CA VAL A 172 -8.06 -3.54 -6.66
C VAL A 172 -8.46 -3.10 -5.26
N GLU A 173 -9.58 -2.41 -5.10
CA GLU A 173 -10.07 -1.97 -3.79
C GLU A 173 -10.35 -3.15 -2.86
N HIS A 174 -11.00 -4.20 -3.39
CA HIS A 174 -11.30 -5.41 -2.65
C HIS A 174 -10.03 -6.15 -2.20
N ILE A 175 -9.09 -6.38 -3.11
CA ILE A 175 -7.81 -7.06 -2.79
C ILE A 175 -7.00 -6.25 -1.79
N ALA A 176 -6.89 -4.93 -1.98
CA ALA A 176 -6.19 -4.05 -1.06
C ALA A 176 -6.79 -4.16 0.35
N LYS A 177 -8.13 -4.21 0.45
CA LYS A 177 -8.83 -4.37 1.73
C LYS A 177 -8.58 -5.74 2.35
N PHE A 178 -8.67 -6.82 1.58
CA PHE A 178 -8.37 -8.18 2.04
C PHE A 178 -6.95 -8.29 2.59
N VAL A 179 -5.95 -7.84 1.83
CA VAL A 179 -4.53 -7.86 2.25
C VAL A 179 -4.30 -7.00 3.49
N SER A 180 -4.97 -5.84 3.58
CA SER A 180 -4.92 -4.97 4.76
C SER A 180 -5.46 -5.65 6.01
N ASN A 181 -6.61 -6.33 5.91
CA ASN A 181 -7.23 -7.03 7.03
C ASN A 181 -6.35 -8.19 7.49
N LEU A 182 -5.87 -9.01 6.55
CA LEU A 182 -4.98 -10.13 6.85
C LEU A 182 -3.69 -9.68 7.57
N TRP A 183 -3.11 -8.55 7.15
CA TRP A 183 -1.95 -7.95 7.82
C TRP A 183 -2.26 -7.46 9.24
N GLN A 184 -3.44 -6.87 9.45
CA GLN A 184 -3.87 -6.33 10.76
C GLN A 184 -4.00 -7.42 11.82
N ILE A 185 -4.30 -8.67 11.42
CA ILE A 185 -4.31 -9.80 12.35
C ILE A 185 -2.94 -9.95 13.04
N HIS A 186 -1.87 -9.73 12.28
CA HIS A 186 -0.48 -9.72 12.74
C HIS A 186 -0.13 -10.95 13.62
N PRO A 187 -0.29 -12.18 13.08
CA PRO A 187 -0.31 -13.40 13.89
C PRO A 187 1.06 -13.91 14.35
N PHE A 188 2.16 -13.38 13.83
CA PHE A 188 3.51 -13.83 14.18
C PHE A 188 4.21 -12.82 15.09
N GLY A 189 5.20 -13.28 15.85
CA GLY A 189 6.02 -12.40 16.70
C GLY A 189 6.77 -11.34 15.90
N GLU A 190 7.34 -11.72 14.75
CA GLU A 190 7.99 -10.84 13.78
C GLU A 190 7.73 -11.34 12.35
N GLY A 191 8.09 -10.54 11.33
CA GLY A 191 8.03 -11.00 9.94
C GLY A 191 6.65 -10.96 9.25
N ASN A 192 5.65 -10.34 9.89
CA ASN A 192 4.27 -10.28 9.39
C ASN A 192 4.15 -9.58 8.01
N THR A 193 4.83 -8.46 7.81
CA THR A 193 4.76 -7.71 6.55
C THR A 193 5.38 -8.48 5.38
N ARG A 194 6.57 -9.07 5.58
CA ARG A 194 7.25 -9.90 4.56
C ARG A 194 6.42 -11.14 4.22
N THR A 195 5.83 -11.79 5.24
CA THR A 195 4.90 -12.91 5.04
C THR A 195 3.65 -12.49 4.25
N THR A 196 3.05 -11.36 4.60
CA THR A 196 1.85 -10.83 3.93
C THR A 196 2.15 -10.49 2.46
N ALA A 197 3.29 -9.86 2.17
CA ALA A 197 3.68 -9.53 0.80
C ALA A 197 3.82 -10.80 -0.06
N VAL A 198 4.54 -11.82 0.43
CA VAL A 198 4.70 -13.09 -0.29
C VAL A 198 3.38 -13.82 -0.45
N PHE A 199 2.51 -13.80 0.58
CA PHE A 199 1.17 -14.36 0.49
C PHE A 199 0.33 -13.63 -0.57
N ALA A 200 0.34 -12.29 -0.60
CA ALA A 200 -0.38 -11.48 -1.56
C ALA A 200 0.08 -11.74 -3.00
N ILE A 201 1.40 -11.82 -3.24
CA ILE A 201 1.96 -12.17 -4.56
C ILE A 201 1.47 -13.53 -5.01
N LYS A 202 1.56 -14.56 -4.15
CA LYS A 202 1.10 -15.91 -4.49
C LYS A 202 -0.41 -15.98 -4.69
N TYR A 203 -1.16 -15.24 -3.88
CA TYR A 203 -2.61 -15.15 -3.99
C TYR A 203 -3.03 -14.54 -5.33
N LEU A 204 -2.48 -13.38 -5.68
CA LEU A 204 -2.74 -12.70 -6.96
C LEU A 204 -2.45 -13.62 -8.16
N ARG A 205 -1.32 -14.31 -8.14
CA ARG A 205 -0.99 -15.32 -9.17
C ARG A 205 -1.99 -16.46 -9.21
N SER A 206 -2.47 -16.94 -8.06
CA SER A 206 -3.44 -18.04 -7.99
C SER A 206 -4.82 -17.70 -8.57
N ILE A 207 -5.19 -16.41 -8.60
CA ILE A 207 -6.44 -15.93 -9.19
C ILE A 207 -6.24 -15.33 -10.59
N GLY A 208 -5.07 -15.54 -11.20
CA GLY A 208 -4.82 -15.26 -12.63
C GLY A 208 -4.16 -13.92 -12.94
N PHE A 209 -3.73 -13.14 -11.94
CA PHE A 209 -2.94 -11.93 -12.20
C PHE A 209 -1.48 -12.26 -12.46
N ASP A 210 -0.94 -11.75 -13.56
CA ASP A 210 0.49 -11.71 -13.83
C ASP A 210 1.08 -10.42 -13.25
N VAL A 211 1.43 -10.46 -11.96
CA VAL A 211 1.99 -9.30 -11.27
C VAL A 211 3.51 -9.30 -11.37
N ASN A 212 4.04 -8.21 -11.93
CA ASN A 212 5.45 -7.89 -11.82
C ASN A 212 5.74 -7.42 -10.38
N ASN A 213 6.67 -8.09 -9.70
CA ASN A 213 6.90 -7.88 -8.28
C ASN A 213 7.92 -6.76 -7.97
N ASP A 214 8.32 -5.97 -8.97
CA ASP A 214 9.26 -4.85 -8.83
C ASP A 214 8.76 -3.82 -7.80
N LEU A 215 7.44 -3.60 -7.72
CA LEU A 215 6.84 -2.71 -6.72
C LEU A 215 7.09 -3.17 -5.28
N PHE A 216 7.06 -4.48 -5.01
CA PHE A 216 7.42 -4.99 -3.69
C PHE A 216 8.92 -4.86 -3.42
N ALA A 217 9.76 -4.79 -4.45
CA ALA A 217 11.19 -4.58 -4.27
C ALA A 217 11.51 -3.11 -3.96
N GLU A 218 10.99 -2.19 -4.76
CA GLU A 218 11.33 -0.76 -4.73
C GLU A 218 10.55 0.01 -3.66
N HIS A 219 9.32 -0.43 -3.37
CA HIS A 219 8.36 0.28 -2.53
C HIS A 219 7.91 -0.55 -1.31
N SER A 220 8.73 -1.49 -0.84
CA SER A 220 8.42 -2.35 0.32
C SER A 220 8.10 -1.55 1.59
N TRP A 221 8.84 -0.47 1.86
CA TRP A 221 8.58 0.41 2.99
C TRP A 221 7.28 1.22 2.82
N TYR A 222 6.96 1.62 1.58
CA TYR A 222 5.68 2.26 1.27
C TYR A 222 4.53 1.30 1.53
N PHE A 223 4.62 0.06 1.02
CA PHE A 223 3.60 -0.97 1.24
C PHE A 223 3.34 -1.18 2.73
N ARG A 224 4.38 -1.34 3.54
CA ARG A 224 4.29 -1.44 5.01
C ARG A 224 3.54 -0.25 5.62
N ASN A 225 3.92 0.98 5.26
CA ASN A 225 3.32 2.19 5.82
C ASN A 225 1.88 2.40 5.33
N ALA A 226 1.55 1.96 4.12
CA ALA A 226 0.20 1.98 3.58
C ALA A 226 -0.72 1.02 4.36
N LEU A 227 -0.24 -0.18 4.69
CA LEU A 227 -0.95 -1.12 5.57
C LEU A 227 -1.22 -0.54 6.96
N VAL A 228 -0.25 0.17 7.54
CA VAL A 228 -0.44 0.88 8.81
C VAL A 228 -1.56 1.92 8.69
N ARG A 229 -1.52 2.76 7.65
CA ARG A 229 -2.53 3.81 7.43
C ARG A 229 -3.91 3.26 7.10
N ALA A 230 -3.99 2.12 6.45
CA ALA A 230 -5.23 1.41 6.14
C ALA A 230 -5.90 0.79 7.38
N ASN A 231 -5.21 0.69 8.51
CA ASN A 231 -5.70 0.01 9.73
C ASN A 231 -5.69 0.89 10.99
N TYR A 232 -5.35 2.17 10.88
CA TYR A 232 -5.29 3.07 12.03
C TYR A 232 -6.48 4.02 12.10
N ARG A 233 -7.13 4.06 13.27
CA ARG A 233 -8.22 4.98 13.59
C ARG A 233 -7.93 5.66 14.92
N ASN A 234 -8.15 6.96 15.00
CA ASN A 234 -8.14 7.72 16.24
C ASN A 234 -9.12 8.89 16.15
N VAL A 235 -10.33 8.68 16.69
CA VAL A 235 -11.43 9.64 16.65
C VAL A 235 -11.05 10.97 17.34
N ARG A 236 -10.32 10.91 18.46
CA ARG A 236 -9.88 12.12 19.18
C ARG A 236 -8.91 12.97 18.37
N LYS A 237 -8.11 12.34 17.49
CA LYS A 237 -7.19 13.02 16.57
C LYS A 237 -7.82 13.30 15.20
N GLY A 238 -9.10 12.93 14.98
CA GLY A 238 -9.78 13.05 13.69
C GLY A 238 -9.19 12.16 12.59
N ILE A 239 -8.57 11.04 12.95
CA ILE A 239 -7.89 10.15 12.01
C ILE A 239 -8.76 8.93 11.74
N GLU A 240 -9.04 8.70 10.46
CA GLU A 240 -9.74 7.52 9.95
C GLU A 240 -8.78 6.65 9.13
N PRO A 241 -9.08 5.34 8.98
CA PRO A 241 -8.32 4.46 8.10
C PRO A 241 -8.30 5.00 6.66
N ASP A 242 -7.11 5.05 6.06
CA ASP A 242 -6.90 5.64 4.74
C ASP A 242 -6.38 4.60 3.75
N MET A 243 -7.31 4.00 3.00
CA MET A 243 -7.02 2.98 1.99
C MET A 243 -6.32 3.53 0.76
N ARG A 244 -6.34 4.85 0.52
CA ARG A 244 -5.89 5.42 -0.76
C ARG A 244 -4.45 5.05 -1.09
N PHE A 245 -3.56 5.06 -0.12
CA PHE A 245 -2.15 4.70 -0.33
C PHE A 245 -1.98 3.24 -0.74
N LEU A 246 -2.72 2.34 -0.09
CA LEU A 246 -2.65 0.92 -0.42
C LEU A 246 -3.29 0.65 -1.78
N ASN A 247 -4.38 1.34 -2.11
CA ASN A 247 -5.00 1.28 -3.44
C ASN A 247 -3.99 1.77 -4.51
N LEU A 248 -3.30 2.89 -4.32
CA LEU A 248 -2.28 3.35 -5.29
C LEU A 248 -1.18 2.31 -5.52
N PHE A 249 -0.73 1.63 -4.45
CA PHE A 249 0.24 0.54 -4.57
C PHE A 249 -0.30 -0.61 -5.43
N PHE A 250 -1.52 -1.09 -5.16
CA PHE A 250 -2.12 -2.19 -5.93
C PHE A 250 -2.54 -1.80 -7.34
N ARG A 251 -2.92 -0.54 -7.58
CA ARG A 251 -3.15 -0.02 -8.93
C ARG A 251 -1.88 -0.06 -9.77
N ASN A 252 -0.76 0.43 -9.22
CA ASN A 252 0.53 0.32 -9.91
C ASN A 252 0.88 -1.16 -10.17
N LEU A 253 0.60 -2.06 -9.22
CA LEU A 253 0.93 -3.47 -9.31
C LEU A 253 0.09 -4.25 -10.32
N MET A 254 -1.21 -3.99 -10.37
CA MET A 254 -2.18 -4.79 -11.12
C MET A 254 -2.62 -4.14 -12.43
N MET A 255 -2.45 -2.82 -12.56
CA MET A 255 -2.91 -2.03 -13.70
C MET A 255 -1.76 -1.34 -14.44
N ASP A 256 -0.50 -1.58 -14.05
CA ASP A 256 0.70 -0.94 -14.61
C ASP A 256 0.64 0.61 -14.57
N GLU A 257 -0.08 1.16 -13.59
CA GLU A 257 -0.13 2.59 -13.36
C GLU A 257 1.18 3.13 -12.76
N ARG A 258 1.42 4.43 -12.94
CA ARG A 258 2.63 5.12 -12.45
C ARG A 258 2.32 6.15 -11.38
N ASN A 259 1.44 5.79 -10.44
CA ASN A 259 1.11 6.67 -9.33
C ASN A 259 2.33 6.87 -8.43
N GLU A 260 2.46 8.08 -7.86
CA GLU A 260 3.59 8.41 -7.00
C GLU A 260 3.45 7.78 -5.60
N LEU A 261 4.48 7.01 -5.20
CA LEU A 261 4.49 6.28 -3.92
C LEU A 261 5.51 6.90 -2.94
N LYS A 262 5.08 7.91 -2.17
CA LYS A 262 5.93 8.61 -1.18
C LYS A 262 5.50 8.39 0.27
N ASN A 263 6.41 7.89 1.10
CA ASN A 263 6.20 7.63 2.53
C ASN A 263 5.78 8.87 3.33
N ARG A 264 6.33 10.05 3.01
CA ARG A 264 6.00 11.30 3.71
C ARG A 264 4.53 11.69 3.66
N TYR A 265 3.80 11.28 2.61
CA TYR A 265 2.37 11.57 2.49
C TYR A 265 1.51 10.76 3.48
N MET A 266 2.08 9.68 4.03
CA MET A 266 1.43 8.83 5.00
C MET A 266 1.66 9.26 6.45
N VAL A 267 2.44 10.30 6.73
CA VAL A 267 2.62 10.77 8.12
C VAL A 267 1.38 11.53 8.58
N VAL A 268 0.78 11.09 9.70
CA VAL A 268 -0.37 11.78 10.28
C VAL A 268 0.04 13.12 10.90
N ASN A 269 -0.83 14.13 10.76
CA ASN A 269 -0.66 15.45 11.35
C ASN A 269 0.74 16.04 11.07
N LEU A 270 1.19 16.01 9.82
CA LEU A 270 2.47 16.62 9.43
C LEU A 270 2.38 18.16 9.66
N PRO A 271 3.26 18.77 10.48
CA PRO A 271 3.31 20.21 10.63
C PRO A 271 3.52 20.87 9.28
N SER A 272 2.81 21.97 9.04
CA SER A 272 2.87 22.73 7.78
C SER A 272 4.29 23.13 7.38
N GLU A 273 5.20 23.29 8.36
CA GLU A 273 6.61 23.64 8.16
C GLU A 273 7.49 22.51 7.58
N MET A 274 7.02 21.25 7.63
CA MET A 274 7.71 20.08 7.05
C MET A 274 7.07 19.57 5.76
N ALA A 275 6.03 20.26 5.27
CA ALA A 275 5.50 20.08 3.94
C ALA A 275 6.27 21.01 3.00
N ASP A 276 7.42 20.56 2.49
CA ASP A 276 8.29 21.38 1.61
C ASP A 276 7.50 22.19 0.56
N GLU A 277 7.67 23.51 0.63
CA GLU A 277 7.58 24.44 -0.49
C GLU A 277 8.71 24.12 -1.48
N HIS A 278 8.41 23.43 -2.57
CA HIS A 278 9.04 23.56 -3.89
C HIS A 278 8.43 22.52 -4.84
N THR A 279 7.28 22.87 -5.42
CA THR A 279 6.91 22.38 -6.76
C THR A 279 7.25 23.48 -7.76
N PRO A 280 8.17 23.24 -8.73
CA PRO A 280 8.33 24.15 -9.85
C PRO A 280 7.07 24.10 -10.71
N ILE A 281 6.45 25.26 -10.88
CA ILE A 281 5.49 25.55 -11.96
C ILE A 281 6.28 25.68 -13.26
N SER A 282 5.92 24.92 -14.30
CA SER A 282 5.72 25.37 -15.71
C SER A 282 5.55 24.14 -16.63
N THR A 283 4.31 23.72 -16.97
CA THR A 283 3.52 24.00 -18.20
C THR A 283 4.19 23.51 -19.51
N ARG A 284 3.57 22.73 -20.44
CA ARG A 284 2.20 22.74 -20.99
C ARG A 284 1.79 21.41 -21.68
N GLN A 285 0.48 21.13 -21.58
CA GLN A 285 -0.47 20.55 -22.58
C GLN A 285 -0.37 19.09 -23.07
N ALA A 286 -1.29 18.25 -22.58
CA ALA A 286 -2.46 17.78 -23.35
C ALA A 286 -3.55 17.21 -22.41
N SER A 287 -4.82 17.51 -22.72
CA SER A 287 -6.07 17.02 -22.11
C SER A 287 -6.14 15.49 -22.01
N ASP A 288 -6.82 14.82 -21.07
CA ASP A 288 -8.26 14.92 -20.80
C ASP A 288 -8.65 14.11 -19.52
N LYS A 289 -9.53 14.70 -18.68
CA LYS A 289 -10.58 14.12 -17.79
C LYS A 289 -10.28 12.95 -16.80
N HIS A 290 -10.31 13.27 -15.50
CA HIS A 290 -11.08 12.51 -14.48
C HIS A 290 -11.67 13.47 -13.41
N PRO A 291 -12.82 13.14 -12.79
CA PRO A 291 -13.71 14.10 -12.15
C PRO A 291 -13.32 14.38 -10.69
N THR A 292 -13.49 15.64 -10.29
CA THR A 292 -13.66 16.10 -8.91
C THR A 292 -14.62 15.16 -8.17
N SER A 293 -14.27 14.74 -6.95
CA SER A 293 -15.02 13.70 -6.24
C SER A 293 -16.47 14.15 -5.99
N LEU A 294 -17.40 13.23 -6.27
CA LEU A 294 -18.83 13.42 -6.07
C LEU A 294 -19.15 13.82 -4.61
N MET A 295 -18.25 13.57 -3.65
CA MET A 295 -18.40 13.98 -2.26
C MET A 295 -18.32 15.51 -2.09
N GLU A 296 -17.36 16.17 -2.73
CA GLU A 296 -17.18 17.63 -2.56
C GLU A 296 -18.39 18.41 -3.09
N ILE A 297 -18.91 17.99 -4.26
CA ILE A 297 -20.12 18.57 -4.86
C ILE A 297 -21.34 18.31 -3.96
N ASN A 298 -21.50 17.10 -3.43
CA ASN A 298 -22.62 16.77 -2.54
C ASN A 298 -22.57 17.57 -1.22
N MET A 299 -21.39 17.79 -0.64
CA MET A 299 -21.26 18.63 0.56
C MET A 299 -21.68 20.07 0.28
N LEU A 300 -21.24 20.63 -0.84
CA LEU A 300 -21.63 21.98 -1.25
C LEU A 300 -23.13 22.09 -1.53
N ILE A 301 -23.74 21.07 -2.15
CA ILE A 301 -25.18 21.05 -2.41
C ILE A 301 -25.99 21.13 -1.11
N LYS A 302 -25.60 20.37 -0.08
CA LYS A 302 -26.28 20.40 1.23
C LYS A 302 -26.20 21.79 1.89
N VAL A 303 -25.08 22.48 1.76
CA VAL A 303 -24.87 23.80 2.35
C VAL A 303 -25.72 24.90 1.70
N LEU A 304 -26.02 24.74 0.40
CA LEU A 304 -26.79 25.70 -0.40
C LEU A 304 -28.29 25.35 -0.54
N ALA A 305 -28.75 24.26 0.08
CA ALA A 305 -30.09 23.71 -0.14
C ALA A 305 -31.24 24.69 0.15
N GLU A 306 -31.10 25.51 1.20
CA GLU A 306 -32.16 26.40 1.68
C GLU A 306 -31.76 27.88 1.69
N GLN A 307 -30.56 28.22 1.22
CA GLN A 307 -29.99 29.56 1.37
C GLN A 307 -29.01 29.93 0.26
N GLN A 308 -28.89 31.23 0.00
CA GLN A 308 -27.91 31.79 -0.93
C GLN A 308 -26.73 32.38 -0.16
N LEU A 309 -25.53 31.85 -0.38
CA LEU A 309 -24.36 32.18 0.42
C LEU A 309 -23.25 32.84 -0.40
N SER A 310 -22.45 33.68 0.26
CA SER A 310 -21.19 34.14 -0.30
C SER A 310 -20.11 33.05 -0.20
N ILE A 311 -19.00 33.17 -0.93
CA ILE A 311 -17.85 32.24 -0.80
C ILE A 311 -17.36 32.18 0.65
N LYS A 312 -17.33 33.31 1.35
CA LYS A 312 -16.90 33.38 2.74
C LYS A 312 -17.82 32.57 3.66
N ASP A 313 -19.13 32.66 3.44
CA ASP A 313 -20.11 31.98 4.27
C ASP A 313 -20.16 30.48 3.95
N MET A 314 -19.96 30.08 2.68
CA MET A 314 -19.81 28.67 2.29
C MET A 314 -18.55 28.04 2.90
N LEU A 315 -17.42 28.74 2.85
CA LEU A 315 -16.18 28.32 3.52
C LEU A 315 -16.40 28.12 5.03
N ALA A 316 -17.06 29.08 5.68
CA ALA A 316 -17.37 28.99 7.11
C ALA A 316 -18.32 27.82 7.44
N ALA A 317 -19.39 27.63 6.66
CA ALA A 317 -20.35 26.55 6.85
C ALA A 317 -19.72 25.16 6.63
N MET A 318 -18.73 25.07 5.74
CA MET A 318 -17.99 23.84 5.45
C MET A 318 -16.72 23.68 6.30
N GLN A 319 -16.45 24.62 7.20
CA GLN A 319 -15.24 24.67 8.04
C GLN A 319 -13.93 24.64 7.22
N LEU A 320 -13.96 25.18 6.01
CA LEU A 320 -12.82 25.30 5.11
C LEU A 320 -12.17 26.68 5.25
N LYS A 321 -10.83 26.72 5.20
CA LYS A 321 -10.04 27.95 5.35
C LYS A 321 -9.41 28.42 4.04
N ASP A 322 -9.18 27.50 3.11
CA ASP A 322 -8.54 27.78 1.82
C ASP A 322 -9.59 28.07 0.75
N ARG A 323 -9.60 29.32 0.28
CA ARG A 323 -10.50 29.80 -0.75
C ARG A 323 -10.17 29.22 -2.13
N GLU A 324 -8.90 29.09 -2.50
CA GLU A 324 -8.53 28.63 -3.85
C GLU A 324 -8.86 27.14 -4.00
N ASN A 325 -8.56 26.34 -2.98
CA ASN A 325 -8.95 24.93 -2.94
C ASN A 325 -10.47 24.75 -3.00
N PHE A 326 -11.22 25.54 -2.22
CA PHE A 326 -12.69 25.53 -2.25
C PHE A 326 -13.25 25.85 -3.64
N MET A 327 -12.69 26.87 -4.31
CA MET A 327 -13.12 27.22 -5.66
C MET A 327 -12.82 26.09 -6.65
N ALA A 328 -11.61 25.50 -6.59
CA ALA A 328 -11.17 24.48 -7.54
C ALA A 328 -11.89 23.14 -7.37
N ASN A 329 -12.16 22.72 -6.13
CA ASN A 329 -12.62 21.36 -5.83
C ASN A 329 -14.10 21.29 -5.43
N TYR A 330 -14.75 22.40 -5.11
CA TYR A 330 -16.15 22.41 -4.68
C TYR A 330 -16.99 23.28 -5.61
N LEU A 331 -16.68 24.58 -5.67
CA LEU A 331 -17.56 25.55 -6.30
C LEU A 331 -17.52 25.51 -7.84
N ASN A 332 -16.34 25.59 -8.44
CA ASN A 332 -16.21 25.57 -9.91
C ASN A 332 -16.71 24.26 -10.52
N PRO A 333 -16.42 23.07 -9.93
CA PRO A 333 -16.99 21.82 -10.39
C PRO A 333 -18.52 21.79 -10.28
N ALA A 334 -19.10 22.25 -9.16
CA ALA A 334 -20.55 22.29 -9.00
C ALA A 334 -21.25 23.29 -9.96
N ILE A 335 -20.59 24.39 -10.31
CA ILE A 335 -21.06 25.33 -11.34
C ILE A 335 -20.95 24.71 -12.73
N LYS A 336 -19.81 24.08 -13.05
CA LYS A 336 -19.55 23.42 -14.34
C LYS A 336 -20.55 22.30 -14.61
N GLU A 337 -20.85 21.50 -13.59
CA GLU A 337 -21.85 20.43 -13.67
C GLU A 337 -23.30 20.95 -13.59
N GLY A 338 -23.48 22.26 -13.42
CA GLY A 338 -24.79 22.93 -13.45
C GLY A 338 -25.63 22.73 -12.19
N PHE A 339 -25.04 22.30 -11.07
CA PHE A 339 -25.75 22.16 -9.78
C PHE A 339 -25.87 23.49 -9.03
N VAL A 340 -24.89 24.38 -9.21
CA VAL A 340 -24.82 25.69 -8.54
C VAL A 340 -24.74 26.80 -9.59
N THR A 341 -25.34 27.95 -9.32
CA THR A 341 -25.23 29.15 -10.16
C THR A 341 -24.87 30.40 -9.35
N MET A 342 -24.39 31.42 -10.04
CA MET A 342 -24.11 32.75 -9.48
C MET A 342 -25.40 33.59 -9.46
N LEU A 343 -25.58 34.39 -8.40
CA LEU A 343 -26.68 35.36 -8.30
C LEU A 343 -26.55 36.47 -9.35
N TYR A 344 -25.32 36.89 -9.65
CA TYR A 344 -25.00 37.87 -10.70
C TYR A 344 -24.06 37.23 -11.75
N PRO A 345 -24.58 36.42 -12.68
CA PRO A 345 -23.75 35.69 -13.64
C PRO A 345 -23.00 36.61 -14.60
N ASP A 346 -23.62 37.72 -15.04
CA ASP A 346 -23.00 38.69 -15.95
C ASP A 346 -21.92 39.56 -15.28
N LYS A 347 -21.85 39.53 -13.95
CA LYS A 347 -20.87 40.28 -13.15
C LYS A 347 -20.23 39.36 -12.10
N PRO A 348 -19.34 38.43 -12.49
CA PRO A 348 -18.76 37.43 -11.58
C PRO A 348 -18.05 38.02 -10.36
N ARG A 349 -17.50 39.24 -10.49
CA ARG A 349 -16.81 39.98 -9.41
C ARG A 349 -17.72 40.96 -8.66
N HIS A 350 -19.05 40.81 -8.74
CA HIS A 350 -19.97 41.69 -8.03
C HIS A 350 -19.72 41.63 -6.51
N PRO A 351 -19.63 42.77 -5.80
CA PRO A 351 -19.28 42.79 -4.37
C PRO A 351 -20.32 42.10 -3.47
N ARG A 352 -21.54 41.88 -3.97
CA ARG A 352 -22.61 41.13 -3.29
C ARG A 352 -22.87 39.76 -3.92
N GLN A 353 -21.87 39.16 -4.59
CA GLN A 353 -22.02 37.86 -5.24
C GLN A 353 -22.40 36.78 -4.22
N LYS A 354 -23.42 36.01 -4.59
CA LYS A 354 -23.88 34.84 -3.85
C LYS A 354 -24.08 33.67 -4.80
N TYR A 355 -24.11 32.48 -4.24
CA TYR A 355 -24.27 31.22 -4.96
C TYR A 355 -25.50 30.50 -4.44
N LEU A 356 -26.22 29.85 -5.34
CA LEU A 356 -27.47 29.16 -5.05
C LEU A 356 -27.60 27.89 -5.91
N LEU A 357 -28.41 26.94 -5.45
CA LEU A 357 -28.71 25.76 -6.25
C LEU A 357 -29.56 26.10 -7.48
N THR A 358 -29.29 25.38 -8.56
CA THR A 358 -30.18 25.32 -9.72
C THR A 358 -31.28 24.29 -9.50
N VAL A 359 -32.24 24.18 -10.43
CA VAL A 359 -33.25 23.10 -10.44
C VAL A 359 -32.57 21.72 -10.42
N LYS A 360 -31.46 21.56 -11.15
CA LYS A 360 -30.66 20.32 -11.17
C LYS A 360 -30.01 20.04 -9.80
N GLY A 361 -29.48 21.07 -9.14
CA GLY A 361 -28.91 20.95 -7.79
C GLY A 361 -29.95 20.58 -6.73
N LEU A 362 -31.14 21.19 -6.78
CA LEU A 362 -32.26 20.88 -5.89
C LEU A 362 -32.81 19.47 -6.09
N ALA A 363 -32.89 18.99 -7.34
CA ALA A 363 -33.31 17.62 -7.64
C ALA A 363 -32.37 16.59 -7.00
N VAL A 364 -31.05 16.83 -7.03
CA VAL A 364 -30.05 15.98 -6.38
C VAL A 364 -30.16 16.02 -4.86
N TYR A 365 -30.46 17.18 -4.28
CA TYR A 365 -30.70 17.31 -2.84
C TYR A 365 -31.95 16.53 -2.38
N ASN A 366 -33.04 16.60 -3.15
CA ASN A 366 -34.33 15.97 -2.82
C ASN A 366 -34.40 14.48 -3.21
N SER A 367 -33.44 13.95 -3.97
CA SER A 367 -33.36 12.53 -4.36
C SER A 367 -32.68 11.62 -3.33
N LYS A 368 -32.30 12.17 -2.18
CA LYS A 368 -31.76 11.48 -1.00
C LYS A 368 -32.71 11.67 0.16
#